data_AF-A0A354TJP0-F1
#
_entry.id   AF-A0A354TJP0-F1
#
_cell.length_a   1.000
_cell.length_b   1.000
_cell.length_c   1.000
_cell.angle_alpha   90.00
_cell.angle_beta   90.00
_cell.angle_gamma   90.00
#
_symmetry.space_group_name_H-M   'P 1'
#
loop_
_entity.id
_entity.type
_entity.pdbx_description
1 polymer ?
#
loop_
_entity_poly.entity_id
_entity_poly.type
_entity_poly.pdbx_seq_one_letter_code
_entity_poly.pdbx_strand_id
1 'polypeptide(L)'
;VDDGIATGSTIRAAVQALRQQHPKQIIIAVPTASPGSCADLKPIADDLVALMTPENFLGVGRWYEDFSQTTDDEVRQLLAKASDLEPAPML
;
A
#
# COMPACT_ATOMS: atom_id res chain seq x y z
N VAL A 1 -2.30 -1.57 1.95
CA VAL A 1 -0.85 -1.77 2.15
C VAL A 1 -0.21 -1.86 0.77
N ASP A 2 0.99 -1.32 0.59
CA ASP A 2 1.78 -1.43 -0.64
C ASP A 2 3.30 -1.36 -0.32
N ASP A 3 4.15 -1.63 -1.30
CA ASP A 3 5.62 -1.59 -1.14
C ASP A 3 6.18 -0.15 -1.06
N GLY A 4 5.47 0.81 -1.64
CA GLY A 4 5.76 2.22 -1.54
C GLY A 4 4.89 3.07 -2.46
N ILE A 5 5.03 4.39 -2.37
CA ILE A 5 4.21 5.32 -3.16
C ILE A 5 5.08 6.34 -3.88
N ALA A 6 5.22 6.18 -5.19
CA ALA A 6 5.89 7.17 -6.04
C ALA A 6 4.94 8.31 -6.47
N THR A 7 3.85 7.96 -7.16
CA THR A 7 2.86 8.91 -7.71
C THR A 7 1.49 8.84 -7.04
N GLY A 8 1.14 7.69 -6.44
CA GLY A 8 -0.12 7.49 -5.73
C GLY A 8 -1.36 7.27 -6.59
N SER A 9 -1.26 7.18 -7.92
CA SER A 9 -2.42 7.01 -8.81
C SER A 9 -3.19 5.70 -8.54
N THR A 10 -2.49 4.58 -8.41
CA THR A 10 -3.10 3.28 -8.09
C THR A 10 -3.78 3.28 -6.73
N ILE A 11 -3.13 3.87 -5.71
CA ILE A 11 -3.71 4.02 -4.38
C ILE A 11 -4.97 4.90 -4.42
N ARG A 12 -4.96 6.01 -5.16
CA ARG A 12 -6.13 6.87 -5.33
C ARG A 12 -7.31 6.11 -5.93
N ALA A 13 -7.07 5.33 -6.98
CA ALA A 13 -8.10 4.49 -7.60
C ALA A 13 -8.63 3.44 -6.62
N ALA A 14 -7.75 2.77 -5.87
CA ALA A 14 -8.13 1.80 -4.85
C ALA A 14 -8.97 2.41 -3.72
N VAL A 15 -8.59 3.58 -3.21
CA VAL A 15 -9.36 4.31 -2.18
C VAL A 15 -10.75 4.67 -2.70
N GLN A 16 -10.86 5.17 -3.94
CA GLN A 16 -12.15 5.50 -4.55
C GLN A 16 -13.05 4.26 -4.70
N ALA A 17 -12.49 3.12 -5.14
CA ALA A 17 -13.22 1.87 -5.24
C ALA A 17 -13.67 1.35 -3.87
N LEU A 18 -12.79 1.37 -2.87
CA LEU A 18 -13.10 0.93 -1.51
C LEU A 18 -14.18 1.78 -0.84
N ARG A 19 -14.20 3.11 -1.06
CA ARG A 19 -15.23 3.99 -0.49
C ARG A 19 -16.66 3.59 -0.91
N GLN A 20 -16.82 3.02 -2.10
CA GLN A 20 -18.12 2.52 -2.58
C GLN A 20 -18.62 1.30 -1.80
N GLN A 21 -17.73 0.61 -1.08
CA GLN A 21 -18.07 -0.53 -0.23
C GLN A 21 -18.40 -0.12 1.22
N HIS A 22 -18.43 1.18 1.52
CA HIS A 22 -18.71 1.73 2.85
C HIS A 22 -17.90 1.11 4.01
N PRO A 23 -16.56 1.00 3.90
CA PRO A 23 -15.74 0.52 5.00
C PRO A 23 -15.82 1.49 6.18
N LYS A 24 -15.64 0.96 7.40
CA LYS A 24 -15.57 1.78 8.62
C LYS A 24 -14.45 2.82 8.53
N GLN A 25 -13.27 2.40 8.03
CA GLN A 25 -12.09 3.24 7.83
C GLN A 25 -11.23 2.72 6.68
N ILE A 26 -10.49 3.62 6.03
CA ILE A 26 -9.47 3.34 5.01
C ILE A 26 -8.15 3.93 5.48
N ILE A 27 -7.17 3.06 5.72
CA ILE A 27 -5.81 3.43 6.13
C ILE A 27 -4.85 3.03 5.00
N ILE A 28 -4.08 3.99 4.51
CA ILE A 28 -2.95 3.72 3.61
C ILE A 28 -1.73 3.43 4.48
N ALA A 29 -1.05 2.31 4.24
CA ALA A 29 0.14 1.93 4.99
C ALA A 29 1.24 1.44 4.04
N VAL A 30 2.41 2.08 4.06
CA VAL A 30 3.55 1.75 3.19
C VAL A 30 4.89 1.96 3.89
N PRO A 31 5.95 1.23 3.51
CA PRO A 31 7.29 1.49 4.03
C PRO A 31 7.83 2.86 3.61
N THR A 32 7.73 3.23 2.33
CA THR A 32 8.31 4.47 1.79
C THR A 32 7.35 5.20 0.85
N ALA A 33 7.34 6.54 0.87
CA ALA A 33 6.50 7.33 -0.02
C ALA A 33 7.13 8.68 -0.37
N SER A 34 6.80 9.20 -1.56
CA SER A 34 7.16 10.57 -1.93
C SER A 34 6.38 11.57 -1.07
N PRO A 35 7.00 12.66 -0.59
CA PRO A 35 6.30 13.69 0.19
C PRO A 35 5.08 14.27 -0.54
N GLY A 36 5.19 14.45 -1.87
CA GLY A 36 4.10 14.93 -2.72
C GLY A 36 2.91 13.97 -2.73
N SER A 37 3.13 12.68 -2.95
CA SER A 37 2.04 11.69 -2.91
C SER A 37 1.41 11.58 -1.52
N CYS A 38 2.19 11.69 -0.44
CA CYS A 38 1.63 11.75 0.91
C CYS A 38 0.68 12.95 1.07
N ALA A 39 1.08 14.14 0.62
CA ALA A 39 0.23 15.33 0.67
C ALA A 39 -1.05 15.17 -0.16
N ASP A 40 -0.96 14.55 -1.33
CA ASP A 40 -2.08 14.33 -2.25
C ASP A 40 -3.07 13.25 -1.81
N LEU A 41 -2.61 12.27 -1.02
CA LEU A 41 -3.39 11.12 -0.58
C LEU A 41 -3.97 11.28 0.83
N LYS A 42 -3.32 12.04 1.71
CA LYS A 42 -3.84 12.35 3.07
C LYS A 42 -5.30 12.83 3.07
N PRO A 43 -5.78 13.67 2.12
CA PRO A 43 -7.15 14.15 2.12
C PRO A 43 -8.21 13.10 1.72
N ILE A 44 -7.83 11.97 1.13
CA ILE A 44 -8.78 10.98 0.58
C ILE A 44 -8.88 9.70 1.43
N ALA A 45 -7.89 9.43 2.29
CA ALA A 45 -7.91 8.33 3.25
C ALA A 45 -8.21 8.85 4.66
N ASP A 46 -8.60 7.96 5.57
CA ASP A 46 -8.84 8.32 6.97
C ASP A 46 -7.51 8.44 7.74
N ASP A 47 -6.49 7.69 7.32
CA ASP A 47 -5.12 7.83 7.80
C ASP A 47 -4.10 7.38 6.73
N LEU A 48 -2.87 7.88 6.83
CA LEU A 48 -1.73 7.51 6.00
C LEU A 48 -0.49 7.31 6.88
N VAL A 49 -0.03 6.07 6.94
CA VAL A 49 1.18 5.66 7.65
C VAL A 49 2.28 5.34 6.64
N ALA A 50 3.31 6.18 6.60
CA ALA A 50 4.54 5.93 5.86
C ALA A 50 5.70 5.85 6.85
N LEU A 51 6.48 4.76 6.85
CA LEU A 51 7.62 4.63 7.77
C LEU A 51 8.73 5.64 7.43
N MET A 52 8.90 5.95 6.15
CA MET A 52 9.79 7.01 5.68
C MET A 52 9.15 7.84 4.57
N THR A 53 9.44 9.14 4.58
CA THR A 53 9.08 10.09 3.51
C THR A 53 10.30 10.90 3.08
N PRO A 54 11.23 10.30 2.32
CA PRO A 54 12.49 10.93 1.93
C PRO A 54 12.27 12.17 1.04
N GLU A 55 12.98 13.27 1.32
CA GLU A 55 12.90 14.49 0.49
C GLU A 55 13.36 14.24 -0.96
N ASN A 56 14.47 13.52 -1.13
CA ASN A 56 14.99 13.11 -2.44
C ASN A 56 14.44 11.74 -2.85
N PHE A 57 13.12 11.66 -3.03
CA PHE A 57 12.48 10.43 -3.46
C PHE A 57 12.71 10.15 -4.95
N LEU A 58 13.54 9.16 -5.28
CA LEU A 58 13.87 8.78 -6.66
C LEU A 58 13.10 7.55 -7.17
N GLY A 59 12.38 6.86 -6.29
CA GLY A 59 11.64 5.64 -6.60
C GLY A 59 11.57 4.68 -5.41
N VAL A 60 10.56 3.81 -5.41
CA VAL A 60 10.32 2.85 -4.31
C VAL A 60 11.50 1.90 -4.15
N GLY A 61 11.99 1.30 -5.24
CA GLY A 61 13.06 0.30 -5.20
C GLY A 61 14.42 0.80 -4.70
N ARG A 62 14.63 2.11 -4.53
CA ARG A 62 15.86 2.66 -3.93
C ARG A 62 15.94 2.42 -2.41
N TRP A 63 14.84 2.01 -1.80
CA TRP A 63 14.71 1.79 -0.36
C TRP A 63 14.70 0.32 0.04
N TYR A 64 14.94 -0.57 -0.92
CA TYR A 64 15.02 -2.01 -0.74
C TYR A 64 16.38 -2.51 -1.22
N GLU A 65 17.01 -3.40 -0.44
CA GLU A 65 18.24 -4.08 -0.85
C GLU A 65 17.98 -5.05 -2.02
N ASP A 66 16.84 -5.73 -1.97
CA ASP A 66 16.30 -6.56 -3.04
C ASP A 66 14.93 -6.00 -3.47
N PHE A 67 14.84 -5.57 -4.72
CA PHE A 67 13.61 -5.11 -5.35
C PHE A 67 13.32 -5.91 -6.63
N SER A 68 13.58 -7.21 -6.58
CA SER A 68 13.19 -8.15 -7.62
C SER A 68 11.68 -8.13 -7.84
N GLN A 69 11.28 -8.32 -9.09
CA GLN A 69 9.87 -8.28 -9.48
C GLN A 69 9.14 -9.51 -8.93
N THR A 70 8.09 -9.28 -8.14
CA THR A 70 7.15 -10.33 -7.76
C THR A 70 6.39 -10.82 -9.00
N THR A 71 6.42 -12.12 -9.23
CA THR A 71 5.76 -12.77 -10.38
C THR A 71 4.29 -13.08 -10.10
N ASP A 72 3.49 -13.22 -11.16
CA ASP A 72 2.10 -13.64 -11.04
C ASP A 72 1.94 -15.02 -10.37
N ASP A 73 2.90 -15.92 -10.58
CA ASP A 73 2.88 -17.24 -9.95
C ASP A 73 3.09 -17.17 -8.44
N GLU A 74 4.01 -16.32 -7.97
CA GLU A 74 4.20 -16.08 -6.54
C GLU A 74 2.95 -15.46 -5.92
N VAL A 75 2.33 -14.48 -6.59
CA VAL A 75 1.06 -13.88 -6.14
C VAL A 75 -0.04 -14.95 -6.03
N ARG A 76 -0.22 -15.78 -7.06
CA ARG A 76 -1.21 -16.89 -7.04
C ARG A 76 -0.97 -17.84 -5.87
N GLN A 77 0.28 -18.24 -5.64
CA GLN A 77 0.64 -19.14 -4.55
C GLN A 77 0.37 -18.54 -3.18
N LEU A 78 0.69 -17.25 -2.97
CA LEU A 78 0.44 -16.55 -1.71
C LEU A 78 -1.05 -16.40 -1.42
N LEU A 79 -1.86 -16.07 -2.43
CA LEU A 79 -3.31 -15.98 -2.29
C LEU A 79 -3.97 -17.32 -1.93
N ALA A 80 -3.49 -18.42 -2.52
CA ALA A 80 -3.95 -19.75 -2.17
C ALA A 80 -3.63 -20.07 -0.69
N LYS A 81 -2.38 -19.85 -0.27
CA LYS A 81 -1.95 -20.06 1.12
C LYS A 81 -2.73 -19.19 2.11
N ALA A 82 -3.02 -17.94 1.76
CA ALA A 82 -3.76 -17.03 2.62
C ALA A 82 -5.23 -17.45 2.80
N SER A 83 -5.81 -18.13 1.81
CA SER A 83 -7.18 -18.65 1.89
C SER A 83 -7.31 -19.83 2.87
N ASP A 84 -6.20 -20.53 3.14
CA ASP A 84 -6.12 -21.62 4.11
C ASP A 84 -5.81 -21.13 5.54
N LEU A 85 -5.49 -19.84 5.72
CA LEU A 85 -5.27 -19.27 7.05
C LEU A 85 -6.62 -19.00 7.72
N GLU A 86 -6.84 -19.57 8.90
CA GLU A 86 -7.95 -19.17 9.76
C GLU A 86 -7.84 -17.67 10.08
N PRO A 87 -8.94 -16.89 9.95
CA PRO A 87 -8.90 -15.47 10.27
C PRO A 87 -8.47 -15.27 11.71
N ALA A 88 -7.55 -14.33 11.93
CA ALA A 88 -7.12 -13.96 13.28
C ALA A 88 -8.35 -13.60 14.12
N PRO A 89 -8.46 -14.09 15.37
CA PRO A 89 -9.59 -13.75 16.22
C PRO A 89 -9.69 -12.22 16.35
N MET A 90 -10.86 -11.67 16.05
CA MET A 90 -11.14 -10.25 16.29
C MET A 90 -11.04 -9.99 17.79
N LEU A 91 -10.05 -9.17 18.18
CA LEU A 91 -9.91 -8.61 19.53
C LEU A 91 -10.96 -7.52 19.79
#